data_AF-A0A936TMC7-F1
#
_entry.id   AF-A0A936TMC7-F1
#
_cell.length_a   1.000
_cell.length_b   1.000
_cell.length_c   1.000
_cell.angle_alpha   90.00
_cell.angle_beta   90.00
_cell.angle_gamma   90.00
#
_symmetry.space_group_name_H-M   'P 1'
#
loop_
_entity.id
_entity.type
_entity.pdbx_description
1 polymer ?
#
loop_
_entity_poly.entity_id
_entity_poly.type
_entity_poly.pdbx_seq_one_letter_code
_entity_poly.pdbx_strand_id
1 'polypeptide(L)'
;MTILKQHVFCRLQLYAPSKLETTIIYRFSKHCIIRSADRYDLNDCEEINVDKLIVVGLGGALGAIARFWLGGWISSKFPMQFPLGTFVINVTGSFIIGFVITLMSQQLTIHPYWRLLIAVGFIGAYTTFSTFEYETMKLLEEGNILSAALNVGLSVIIGFIAVWLGVVAARKLYIPHEITLNLQTVIAKLGRMDSDNGDK
;
A
#
# COMPACT_ATOMS: atom_id res chain seq x y z
N MET A 1 11.78 30.02 18.79
CA MET A 1 10.88 30.78 17.91
C MET A 1 11.51 30.86 16.53
N THR A 2 11.01 30.02 15.62
CA THR A 2 10.94 30.24 14.15
C THR A 2 12.21 30.16 13.27
N ILE A 3 12.50 28.94 12.80
CA ILE A 3 12.62 28.47 11.38
C ILE A 3 13.22 29.46 10.35
N LEU A 4 14.44 29.16 9.85
CA LEU A 4 14.98 29.68 8.59
C LEU A 4 14.97 28.58 7.51
N LYS A 5 14.05 28.70 6.53
CA LYS A 5 13.91 27.84 5.34
C LYS A 5 15.02 28.15 4.32
N GLN A 6 15.83 27.16 3.94
CA GLN A 6 16.88 27.29 2.91
C GLN A 6 16.38 26.85 1.52
N HIS A 7 16.33 27.80 0.58
CA HIS A 7 16.12 27.75 -0.89
C HIS A 7 16.44 26.41 -1.62
N VAL A 8 15.63 25.84 -2.55
CA VAL A 8 15.18 26.29 -3.89
C VAL A 8 16.19 25.99 -5.03
N PHE A 9 15.79 25.14 -6.01
CA PHE A 9 16.31 25.13 -7.39
C PHE A 9 15.25 24.55 -8.36
N CYS A 10 14.75 25.35 -9.31
CA CYS A 10 13.87 24.95 -10.42
C CYS A 10 13.76 26.10 -11.47
N ARG A 11 14.53 25.99 -12.55
CA ARG A 11 14.27 26.60 -13.89
C ARG A 11 13.32 25.63 -14.63
N LEU A 12 12.44 25.96 -15.57
CA LEU A 12 12.07 27.17 -16.33
C LEU A 12 10.70 26.90 -17.02
N GLN A 13 10.00 27.98 -17.36
CA GLN A 13 8.75 28.13 -18.13
C GLN A 13 8.61 27.27 -19.41
N LEU A 14 7.36 27.00 -19.83
CA LEU A 14 6.72 27.67 -20.97
C LEU A 14 5.22 27.31 -21.07
N TYR A 15 4.33 28.28 -20.80
CA TYR A 15 3.03 28.34 -21.46
C TYR A 15 2.72 29.82 -21.70
N ALA A 16 2.62 30.19 -22.98
CA ALA A 16 2.31 31.54 -23.41
C ALA A 16 0.83 31.64 -23.74
N PRO A 17 0.10 32.60 -23.16
CA PRO A 17 -1.05 33.19 -23.80
C PRO A 17 -0.76 34.64 -24.20
N SER A 18 -1.43 35.03 -25.28
CA SER A 18 -1.31 36.26 -26.04
C SER A 18 -1.49 37.55 -25.23
N LYS A 19 -0.65 38.53 -25.59
CA LYS A 19 -0.78 40.00 -25.47
C LYS A 19 -0.57 40.63 -24.08
N LEU A 20 0.60 41.26 -24.02
CA LEU A 20 0.98 42.54 -23.40
C LEU A 20 0.94 42.72 -21.87
N GLU A 21 2.10 43.22 -21.41
CA GLU A 21 2.43 43.84 -20.12
C GLU A 21 2.84 42.94 -18.94
N THR A 22 4.15 42.70 -18.90
CA THR A 22 5.06 42.93 -17.76
C THR A 22 4.51 42.68 -16.36
N THR A 23 4.91 41.56 -15.74
CA THR A 23 5.60 41.49 -14.44
C THR A 23 5.80 40.01 -14.10
N ILE A 24 7.03 39.52 -14.24
CA ILE A 24 7.35 38.13 -13.90
C ILE A 24 7.52 38.02 -12.38
N ILE A 25 6.48 37.55 -11.69
CA ILE A 25 6.58 37.15 -10.28
C ILE A 25 7.14 35.72 -10.25
N TYR A 26 8.44 35.57 -10.04
CA TYR A 26 9.05 34.26 -9.78
C TYR A 26 8.75 33.83 -8.33
N ARG A 27 7.71 33.02 -8.13
CA ARG A 27 7.42 32.44 -6.81
C ARG A 27 8.08 31.08 -6.66
N PHE A 28 9.30 31.11 -6.12
CA PHE A 28 10.05 29.95 -5.72
C PHE A 28 9.58 29.45 -4.34
N SER A 29 8.78 28.37 -4.31
CA SER A 29 8.49 27.67 -3.05
C SER A 29 8.19 26.18 -3.26
N LYS A 30 9.26 25.38 -3.15
CA LYS A 30 9.36 24.03 -2.57
C LYS A 30 8.19 23.05 -2.73
N HIS A 31 8.40 22.07 -3.63
CA HIS A 31 7.84 20.70 -3.65
C HIS A 31 6.32 20.54 -3.89
N CYS A 32 5.86 20.84 -5.11
CA CYS A 32 4.55 20.39 -5.62
C CYS A 32 4.78 19.36 -6.74
N ILE A 33 4.24 18.14 -6.62
CA ILE A 33 4.22 17.15 -7.70
C ILE A 33 3.01 17.49 -8.57
N ILE A 34 3.23 18.12 -9.73
CA ILE A 34 2.17 18.51 -10.65
C ILE A 34 1.66 17.27 -11.38
N ARG A 35 0.42 16.85 -11.11
CA ARG A 35 -0.30 15.80 -11.85
C ARG A 35 -1.22 16.47 -12.88
N SER A 36 -0.95 16.25 -14.16
CA SER A 36 -1.76 16.56 -15.36
C SER A 36 -2.71 17.77 -15.30
N ALA A 37 -2.36 18.81 -16.07
CA ALA A 37 -3.12 20.04 -16.26
C ALA A 37 -4.42 19.80 -17.04
N ASP A 38 -5.53 19.58 -16.32
CA ASP A 38 -6.88 19.92 -16.78
C ASP A 38 -7.82 19.89 -15.56
N ARG A 39 -8.20 21.07 -15.04
CA ARG A 39 -8.99 21.32 -13.81
C ARG A 39 -8.32 20.97 -12.46
N TYR A 40 -7.40 21.79 -11.99
CA TYR A 40 -7.01 21.77 -10.57
C TYR A 40 -7.18 23.14 -9.92
N ASP A 41 -8.04 23.14 -8.90
CA ASP A 41 -8.14 24.15 -7.86
C ASP A 41 -6.75 24.29 -7.20
N LEU A 42 -6.17 25.48 -7.23
CA LEU A 42 -4.83 25.76 -6.67
C LEU A 42 -4.79 25.60 -5.13
N ASN A 43 -5.94 25.34 -4.50
CA ASN A 43 -6.07 25.10 -3.06
C ASN A 43 -5.73 23.66 -2.62
N ASP A 44 -5.59 22.70 -3.54
CA ASP A 44 -5.28 21.28 -3.22
C ASP A 44 -3.77 20.98 -3.16
N CYS A 45 -2.93 21.98 -2.86
CA CYS A 45 -1.52 21.73 -2.59
C CYS A 45 -1.37 21.12 -1.18
N GLU A 46 -1.49 19.80 -1.08
CA GLU A 46 -1.22 19.09 0.18
C GLU A 46 0.27 19.21 0.52
N GLU A 47 0.63 20.13 1.45
CA GLU A 47 2.01 20.27 1.93
C GLU A 47 2.50 18.92 2.51
N ILE A 48 3.56 18.36 1.93
CA ILE A 48 4.24 17.19 2.50
C ILE A 48 5.00 17.65 3.75
N ASN A 49 4.37 17.46 4.91
CA ASN A 49 4.99 17.72 6.21
C ASN A 49 6.18 16.79 6.46
N VAL A 50 7.24 17.32 7.09
CA VAL A 50 8.45 16.57 7.45
C VAL A 50 8.11 15.34 8.31
N ASP A 51 7.09 15.45 9.17
CA ASP A 51 6.59 14.35 9.99
C ASP A 51 6.15 13.14 9.14
N LYS A 52 5.47 13.38 8.02
CA LYS A 52 5.06 12.30 7.08
C LYS A 52 6.29 11.58 6.51
N LEU A 53 7.35 12.33 6.16
CA LEU A 53 8.58 11.76 5.62
C LEU A 53 9.32 10.92 6.66
N ILE A 54 9.41 11.39 7.90
CA ILE A 54 10.04 10.64 9.00
C ILE A 54 9.29 9.33 9.22
N VAL A 55 7.96 9.38 9.25
CA VAL A 55 7.11 8.19 9.45
C VAL A 55 7.30 7.18 8.31
N VAL A 56 7.28 7.62 7.05
CA VAL A 56 7.55 6.74 5.90
C VAL A 56 8.98 6.17 5.97
N GLY A 57 9.96 7.00 6.31
CA GLY A 57 11.37 6.60 6.43
C GLY A 57 11.60 5.56 7.52
N LEU A 58 10.98 5.71 8.68
CA LEU A 58 11.04 4.74 9.77
C LEU A 58 10.45 3.39 9.36
N GLY A 59 9.26 3.41 8.74
CA GLY A 59 8.64 2.22 8.19
C GLY A 59 9.55 1.56 7.15
N GLY A 60 10.07 2.36 6.21
CA GLY A 60 10.94 1.88 5.13
C GLY A 60 12.24 1.25 5.64
N ALA A 61 12.88 1.83 6.65
CA ALA A 61 14.08 1.26 7.26
C ALA A 61 13.78 -0.12 7.89
N LEU A 62 12.70 -0.22 8.66
CA LEU A 62 12.28 -1.48 9.27
C LEU A 62 11.90 -2.53 8.21
N GLY A 63 11.20 -2.13 7.16
CA GLY A 63 10.81 -3.01 6.05
C GLY A 63 12.02 -3.54 5.29
N ALA A 64 12.99 -2.68 4.97
CA ALA A 64 14.22 -3.07 4.29
C ALA A 64 15.07 -4.03 5.14
N ILE A 65 15.19 -3.78 6.45
CA ILE A 65 15.89 -4.68 7.38
C ILE A 65 15.18 -6.05 7.44
N ALA A 66 13.86 -6.05 7.60
CA ALA A 66 13.07 -7.28 7.64
C ALA A 66 13.22 -8.09 6.35
N ARG A 67 13.17 -7.42 5.19
CA ARG A 67 13.41 -8.04 3.88
C ARG A 67 14.80 -8.67 3.80
N PHE A 68 15.83 -7.92 4.15
CA PHE A 68 17.22 -8.39 4.08
C PHE A 68 17.41 -9.63 4.96
N TRP A 69 16.94 -9.57 6.20
CA TRP A 69 17.11 -10.65 7.16
C TRP A 69 16.27 -11.87 6.80
N LEU A 70 14.96 -11.71 6.57
CA LEU A 70 14.05 -12.83 6.30
C LEU A 70 14.32 -13.44 4.92
N GLY A 71 14.46 -12.62 3.88
CA GLY A 71 14.76 -13.08 2.53
C GLY A 71 16.08 -13.85 2.48
N GLY A 72 17.14 -13.29 3.09
CA GLY A 72 18.43 -13.96 3.21
C GLY A 72 18.37 -15.25 4.03
N TRP A 73 17.65 -15.23 5.17
CA TRP A 73 17.50 -16.41 6.02
C TRP A 73 16.79 -17.56 5.29
N ILE A 74 15.68 -17.30 4.59
CA ILE A 74 14.95 -18.32 3.81
C ILE A 74 15.85 -18.89 2.72
N SER A 75 16.51 -18.03 1.93
CA SER A 75 17.40 -18.47 0.86
C SER A 75 18.59 -19.28 1.39
N SER A 76 19.09 -18.98 2.58
CA SER A 76 20.17 -19.76 3.22
C SER A 76 19.72 -21.12 3.75
N LYS A 77 18.48 -21.21 4.26
CA LYS A 77 17.92 -22.45 4.83
C LYS A 77 17.43 -23.41 3.76
N PHE A 78 16.91 -22.88 2.66
CA PHE A 78 16.35 -23.65 1.55
C PHE A 78 17.03 -23.24 0.24
N PRO A 79 18.29 -23.67 0.02
CA PRO A 79 19.00 -23.36 -1.21
C PRO A 79 18.32 -24.06 -2.39
N MET A 80 17.61 -23.28 -3.19
CA MET A 80 16.94 -23.73 -4.41
C MET A 80 17.33 -22.80 -5.56
N GLN A 81 17.24 -23.30 -6.79
CA GLN A 81 17.39 -22.45 -7.98
C GLN A 81 16.29 -21.40 -8.04
N PHE A 82 15.09 -21.75 -7.60
CA PHE A 82 13.99 -20.80 -7.45
C PHE A 82 14.27 -19.80 -6.30
N PRO A 83 14.06 -18.48 -6.51
CA PRO A 83 14.34 -17.43 -5.51
C PRO A 83 13.27 -17.41 -4.41
N LEU A 84 13.27 -18.45 -3.57
CA LEU A 84 12.24 -18.67 -2.56
C LEU A 84 12.17 -17.53 -1.54
N GLY A 85 13.32 -16.97 -1.14
CA GLY A 85 13.36 -15.85 -0.20
C GLY A 85 12.54 -14.65 -0.71
N THR A 86 12.80 -14.21 -1.93
CA THR A 86 12.10 -13.09 -2.59
C THR A 86 10.62 -13.41 -2.82
N PHE A 87 10.31 -14.63 -3.24
CA PHE A 87 8.93 -15.08 -3.40
C PHE A 87 8.13 -14.97 -2.09
N VAL A 88 8.68 -15.49 -0.98
CA VAL A 88 7.99 -15.49 0.32
C VAL A 88 7.77 -14.07 0.85
N ILE A 89 8.77 -13.20 0.80
CA ILE A 89 8.60 -11.81 1.26
C ILE A 89 7.53 -11.07 0.45
N ASN A 90 7.45 -11.30 -0.86
CA ASN A 90 6.49 -10.63 -1.74
C ASN A 90 5.07 -11.16 -1.52
N VAL A 91 4.90 -12.48 -1.38
CA VAL A 91 3.59 -13.09 -1.11
C VAL A 91 3.07 -12.72 0.28
N THR A 92 3.92 -12.79 1.30
CA THR A 92 3.53 -12.38 2.66
C THR A 92 3.23 -10.88 2.73
N GLY A 93 4.02 -10.04 2.07
CA GLY A 93 3.75 -8.61 1.99
C GLY A 93 2.45 -8.29 1.25
N SER A 94 2.15 -9.04 0.19
CA SER A 94 0.87 -8.98 -0.54
C SER A 94 -0.33 -9.34 0.36
N PHE A 95 -0.20 -10.37 1.19
CA PHE A 95 -1.23 -10.68 2.18
C PHE A 95 -1.41 -9.53 3.19
N ILE A 96 -0.31 -9.07 3.77
CA ILE A 96 -0.33 -8.03 4.81
C ILE A 96 -0.92 -6.73 4.27
N ILE A 97 -0.59 -6.31 3.04
CA ILE A 97 -1.15 -5.06 2.49
C ILE A 97 -2.66 -5.18 2.26
N GLY A 98 -3.13 -6.32 1.74
CA GLY A 98 -4.56 -6.57 1.56
C GLY A 98 -5.31 -6.55 2.90
N PHE A 99 -4.73 -7.16 3.92
CA PHE A 99 -5.28 -7.15 5.27
C PHE A 99 -5.30 -5.76 5.89
N VAL A 100 -4.14 -5.09 5.96
CA VAL A 100 -3.96 -3.81 6.66
C VAL A 100 -4.76 -2.69 5.99
N ILE A 101 -4.72 -2.56 4.66
CA ILE A 101 -5.48 -1.50 3.98
C ILE A 101 -6.99 -1.70 4.18
N THR A 102 -7.46 -2.95 4.07
CA THR A 102 -8.88 -3.26 4.30
C THR A 102 -9.27 -2.94 5.73
N LEU A 103 -8.45 -3.36 6.70
CA LEU A 103 -8.69 -3.09 8.11
C LEU A 103 -8.70 -1.58 8.38
N MET A 104 -7.74 -0.81 7.87
CA MET A 104 -7.70 0.65 8.04
C MET A 104 -8.84 1.38 7.33
N SER A 105 -9.41 0.81 6.26
CA SER A 105 -10.56 1.38 5.55
C SER A 105 -11.89 1.12 6.26
N GLN A 106 -11.95 0.06 7.08
CA GLN A 106 -13.16 -0.42 7.74
C GLN A 106 -13.18 -0.11 9.23
N GLN A 107 -12.03 -0.23 9.89
CA GLN A 107 -11.81 0.14 11.29
C GLN A 107 -11.25 1.55 11.37
N LEU A 108 -11.87 2.34 12.24
CA LEU A 108 -11.27 3.42 13.01
C LEU A 108 -10.95 4.70 12.21
N THR A 109 -11.22 5.83 12.85
CA THR A 109 -10.51 7.10 12.66
C THR A 109 -9.02 6.91 13.00
N ILE A 110 -8.31 6.07 12.24
CA ILE A 110 -6.89 5.81 12.43
C ILE A 110 -6.11 7.03 11.97
N HIS A 111 -5.15 7.45 12.78
CA HIS A 111 -4.26 8.53 12.42
C HIS A 111 -3.57 8.24 11.07
N PRO A 112 -3.57 9.18 10.10
CA PRO A 112 -3.01 8.97 8.75
C PRO A 112 -1.56 8.46 8.72
N TYR A 113 -0.80 8.75 9.78
CA TYR A 113 0.57 8.25 9.97
C TYR A 113 0.68 6.72 10.00
N TRP A 114 -0.33 5.97 10.46
CA TRP A 114 -0.25 4.51 10.46
C TRP A 114 -0.25 3.92 9.04
N ARG A 115 -1.05 4.50 8.13
CA ARG A 115 -1.03 4.12 6.72
C ARG A 115 0.33 4.42 6.09
N LEU A 116 0.91 5.58 6.41
CA LEU A 116 2.25 5.95 5.91
C LEU A 116 3.34 5.04 6.46
N LEU A 117 3.30 4.73 7.76
CA LEU A 117 4.30 3.88 8.41
C LEU A 117 4.26 2.45 7.88
N ILE A 118 3.07 1.84 7.85
CA ILE A 118 2.92 0.40 7.60
C ILE A 118 2.80 0.14 6.09
N ALA A 119 1.81 0.75 5.43
CA ALA A 119 1.52 0.43 4.03
C ALA A 119 2.56 1.01 3.08
N VAL A 120 2.89 2.30 3.24
CA VAL A 120 3.83 2.99 2.35
C VAL A 120 5.28 2.69 2.73
N GLY A 121 5.64 2.85 4.01
CA GLY A 121 7.00 2.62 4.50
C GLY A 121 7.37 1.15 4.57
N PHE A 122 6.84 0.45 5.59
CA PHE A 122 7.25 -0.92 5.91
C PHE A 122 6.99 -1.90 4.78
N ILE A 123 5.74 -2.04 4.33
CA ILE A 123 5.39 -3.03 3.31
C ILE A 123 6.02 -2.66 1.96
N GLY A 124 6.07 -1.36 1.64
CA GLY A 124 6.72 -0.86 0.43
C GLY A 124 8.20 -1.21 0.34
N ALA A 125 8.94 -1.18 1.46
CA ALA A 125 10.36 -1.56 1.50
C ALA A 125 10.61 -3.05 1.79
N TYR A 126 9.63 -3.72 2.42
CA TYR A 126 9.66 -5.16 2.72
C TYR A 126 9.47 -6.00 1.46
N THR A 127 8.58 -5.58 0.57
CA THR A 127 8.39 -6.20 -0.75
C THR A 127 9.34 -5.59 -1.78
N THR A 128 9.64 -6.32 -2.85
CA THR A 128 10.55 -5.83 -3.89
C THR A 128 10.20 -6.42 -5.25
N PHE A 129 9.88 -5.54 -6.20
CA PHE A 129 9.68 -5.92 -7.59
C PHE A 129 11.01 -6.00 -8.35
N SER A 130 11.93 -5.05 -8.12
CA SER A 130 13.23 -4.99 -8.79
C SER A 130 14.10 -6.23 -8.53
N THR A 131 14.13 -6.74 -7.30
CA THR A 131 14.88 -7.96 -6.98
C THR A 131 14.26 -9.18 -7.68
N PHE A 132 12.93 -9.27 -7.68
CA PHE A 132 12.19 -10.31 -8.38
C PHE A 132 12.49 -10.33 -9.90
N GLU A 133 12.52 -9.16 -10.54
CA GLU A 133 12.87 -9.04 -11.97
C GLU A 133 14.32 -9.45 -12.23
N TYR A 134 15.25 -8.96 -11.40
CA TYR A 134 16.67 -9.28 -11.53
C TYR A 134 16.94 -10.78 -11.37
N GLU A 135 16.32 -11.43 -10.38
CA GLU A 135 16.43 -12.88 -10.18
C GLU A 135 15.80 -13.66 -11.33
N THR A 136 14.69 -13.18 -11.89
CA THR A 136 14.08 -13.77 -13.09
C THR A 136 15.02 -13.68 -14.29
N MET A 137 15.62 -12.51 -14.52
CA MET A 137 16.57 -12.32 -15.61
C MET A 137 17.79 -13.23 -15.43
N LYS A 138 18.34 -13.31 -14.22
CA LYS A 138 19.46 -14.20 -13.90
C LYS A 138 19.14 -15.67 -14.20
N LEU A 139 17.94 -16.13 -13.87
CA LEU A 139 17.51 -17.50 -14.22
C LEU A 139 17.44 -17.73 -15.72
N LEU A 140 17.04 -16.73 -16.51
CA LEU A 140 17.05 -16.81 -17.97
C LEU A 140 18.48 -16.87 -18.52
N GLU A 141 19.40 -16.06 -17.97
CA GLU A 141 20.83 -16.09 -18.36
C GLU A 141 21.48 -17.44 -18.04
N GLU A 142 21.09 -18.07 -16.94
CA GLU A 142 21.53 -19.42 -16.55
C GLU A 142 20.84 -20.54 -17.36
N GLY A 143 19.95 -20.21 -18.29
CA GLY A 143 19.19 -21.17 -19.11
C GLY A 143 18.06 -21.88 -18.36
N ASN A 144 17.76 -21.48 -17.13
CA ASN A 144 16.73 -22.08 -16.28
C ASN A 144 15.33 -21.48 -16.55
N ILE A 145 14.83 -21.74 -17.76
CA ILE A 145 13.57 -21.17 -18.25
C ILE A 145 12.38 -21.58 -17.37
N LEU A 146 12.36 -22.80 -16.86
CA LEU A 146 11.28 -23.28 -16.01
C LEU A 146 11.21 -22.48 -14.70
N SER A 147 12.33 -22.30 -14.00
CA SER A 147 12.33 -21.54 -12.74
C SER A 147 12.01 -20.06 -12.97
N ALA A 148 12.46 -19.47 -14.08
CA ALA A 148 12.10 -18.11 -14.45
C ALA A 148 10.58 -17.97 -14.68
N ALA A 149 9.99 -18.87 -15.47
CA ALA A 149 8.56 -18.88 -15.74
C ALA A 149 7.74 -19.10 -14.46
N LEU A 150 8.17 -20.00 -13.59
CA LEU A 150 7.55 -20.22 -12.28
C LEU A 150 7.69 -18.97 -11.39
N ASN A 151 8.83 -18.29 -11.38
CA ASN A 151 9.02 -17.10 -10.56
C ASN A 151 8.01 -16.03 -10.94
N VAL A 152 7.85 -15.75 -12.24
CA VAL A 152 6.87 -14.79 -12.74
C VAL A 152 5.44 -15.26 -12.46
N GLY A 153 5.09 -16.47 -12.90
CA GLY A 153 3.72 -16.98 -12.81
C GLY A 153 3.23 -17.11 -11.37
N LEU A 154 4.03 -17.76 -10.51
CA LEU A 154 3.66 -17.96 -9.11
C LEU A 154 3.64 -16.65 -8.34
N SER A 155 4.62 -15.76 -8.52
CA SER A 155 4.65 -14.49 -7.79
C SER A 155 3.41 -13.64 -8.08
N VAL A 156 2.97 -13.58 -9.34
CA VAL A 156 1.78 -12.82 -9.73
C VAL A 156 0.50 -13.49 -9.24
N ILE A 157 0.32 -14.78 -9.51
CA ILE A 157 -0.93 -15.49 -9.17
C ILE A 157 -1.08 -15.62 -7.67
N ILE A 158 -0.06 -16.14 -6.97
CA ILE A 158 -0.11 -16.36 -5.53
C ILE A 158 -0.06 -15.02 -4.78
N GLY A 159 0.69 -14.03 -5.27
CA GLY A 159 0.66 -12.68 -4.71
C GLY A 159 -0.74 -12.07 -4.77
N PHE A 160 -1.43 -12.16 -5.90
CA PHE A 160 -2.80 -11.67 -6.02
C PHE A 160 -3.78 -12.42 -5.11
N ILE A 161 -3.69 -13.76 -5.07
CA ILE A 161 -4.50 -14.59 -4.14
C ILE A 161 -4.23 -14.18 -2.69
N ALA A 162 -2.97 -13.91 -2.33
CA ALA A 162 -2.59 -13.48 -1.00
C ALA A 162 -3.22 -12.13 -0.63
N VAL A 163 -3.22 -11.14 -1.54
CA VAL A 163 -3.95 -9.87 -1.33
C VAL A 163 -5.43 -10.15 -1.06
N TRP A 164 -6.08 -10.97 -1.91
CA TRP A 164 -7.49 -11.30 -1.76
C TRP A 164 -7.79 -11.99 -0.42
N LEU A 165 -6.96 -12.94 0.00
CA LEU A 165 -7.07 -13.60 1.31
C LEU A 165 -6.91 -12.60 2.45
N GLY A 166 -5.99 -11.65 2.34
CA GLY A 166 -5.82 -10.58 3.31
C GLY A 166 -7.08 -9.72 3.46
N VAL A 167 -7.68 -9.33 2.33
CA VAL A 167 -8.96 -8.58 2.30
C VAL A 167 -10.08 -9.37 2.97
N VAL A 168 -10.24 -10.65 2.63
CA VAL A 168 -11.28 -11.51 3.20
C VAL A 168 -11.08 -11.70 4.70
N ALA A 169 -9.85 -11.92 5.14
CA ALA A 169 -9.51 -12.08 6.56
C ALA A 169 -9.83 -10.81 7.36
N ALA A 170 -9.47 -9.62 6.85
CA ALA A 170 -9.79 -8.35 7.49
C ALA A 170 -11.31 -8.12 7.60
N ARG A 171 -12.08 -8.42 6.54
CA ARG A 171 -13.55 -8.30 6.55
C ARG A 171 -14.22 -9.23 7.55
N LYS A 172 -13.74 -10.47 7.68
CA LYS A 172 -14.26 -11.42 8.67
C LYS A 172 -14.00 -10.97 10.11
N LEU A 173 -12.84 -10.37 10.35
CA LEU A 173 -12.52 -9.79 11.65
C LEU A 173 -13.41 -8.56 11.94
N TYR A 174 -13.78 -7.80 10.90
CA TYR A 174 -14.65 -6.64 10.96
C TYR A 174 -16.14 -6.98 10.72
N ILE A 175 -16.65 -8.15 11.11
CA ILE A 175 -18.11 -8.30 11.16
C ILE A 175 -18.60 -7.41 12.31
N PRO A 176 -19.32 -6.30 12.06
CA PRO A 176 -19.85 -5.49 13.14
C PRO A 176 -20.82 -6.36 13.94
N HIS A 177 -20.52 -6.53 15.23
CA HIS A 177 -21.34 -7.31 16.16
C HIS A 177 -22.81 -6.80 16.21
N GLU A 178 -23.09 -5.59 15.72
CA GLU A 178 -24.45 -5.06 15.54
C GLU A 178 -25.29 -5.83 14.51
N ILE A 179 -24.72 -6.34 13.42
CA ILE A 179 -25.51 -7.06 12.40
C ILE A 179 -25.88 -8.46 12.89
N THR A 180 -24.99 -9.13 13.64
CA THR A 180 -25.28 -10.46 14.19
C THR A 180 -26.39 -10.39 15.26
N LEU A 181 -26.40 -9.35 16.09
CA LEU A 181 -27.46 -9.11 17.08
C LEU A 181 -28.78 -8.66 16.44
N ASN A 182 -28.75 -7.83 15.40
CA ASN A 182 -29.96 -7.43 14.68
C ASN A 182 -30.59 -8.60 13.91
N LEU A 183 -29.78 -9.49 13.31
CA LEU A 183 -30.33 -10.68 12.66
C LEU A 183 -30.92 -11.65 13.68
N GLN A 184 -30.25 -11.89 14.81
CA GLN A 184 -30.79 -12.75 15.86
C GLN A 184 -32.06 -12.17 16.49
N THR A 185 -32.15 -10.86 16.70
CA THR A 185 -33.38 -10.22 17.20
C THR A 185 -34.50 -10.24 16.16
N VAL A 186 -34.20 -10.06 14.87
CA VAL A 186 -35.20 -10.21 13.79
C VAL A 186 -35.68 -11.66 13.67
N ILE A 187 -34.79 -12.64 13.70
CA ILE A 187 -35.13 -14.08 13.66
C ILE A 187 -35.94 -14.46 14.92
N ALA A 188 -35.56 -13.97 16.11
CA ALA A 188 -36.31 -14.20 17.34
C ALA A 188 -37.70 -13.52 17.33
N LYS A 189 -37.84 -12.35 16.70
CA LYS A 189 -39.15 -11.70 16.49
C LYS A 189 -40.03 -12.48 15.52
N LEU A 190 -39.46 -12.96 14.41
CA LEU A 190 -40.21 -13.75 13.41
C LEU A 190 -40.68 -15.09 14.00
N GLY A 191 -39.84 -15.77 14.78
CA GLY A 191 -40.23 -17.02 15.47
C GLY A 191 -41.35 -16.84 16.50
N ARG A 192 -41.49 -15.65 17.10
CA ARG A 192 -42.62 -15.32 18.00
C ARG A 192 -43.92 -15.01 17.27
N MET A 193 -43.86 -14.48 16.06
CA MET A 193 -45.06 -14.13 15.27
C MET A 193 -45.80 -15.36 14.73
N ASP A 194 -45.09 -16.44 14.40
CA ASP A 194 -45.72 -17.70 13.95
C ASP A 194 -46.44 -18.45 15.08
N SER A 195 -45.99 -18.32 16.34
CA SER A 195 -46.64 -18.99 17.48
C SER A 195 -47.98 -18.35 17.89
N ASP A 196 -48.17 -17.05 17.64
CA ASP A 196 -49.38 -16.30 18.05
C ASP A 196 -50.54 -16.45 17.04
N ASN A 197 -50.25 -16.90 15.81
CA ASN A 197 -51.24 -17.01 14.73
C ASN A 197 -51.81 -18.44 14.56
N GLY A 198 -51.33 -19.41 15.34
CA GLY A 198 -51.76 -20.82 15.29
C GLY A 198 -52.81 -21.24 16.33
N ASP A 199 -53.27 -20.31 17.17
CA ASP A 199 -54.22 -20.58 18.28
C ASP A 199 -55.62 -19.99 18.02
N LYS A 200 -55.99 -19.85 16.74
CA LYS A 200 -57.33 -19.45 16.26
C LYS A 200 -57.87 -20.45 15.24
#